data_AF-A0A945PIE8-F1
#
_entry.id   AF-A0A945PIE8-F1
#
_cell.length_a   1.000
_cell.length_b   1.000
_cell.length_c   1.000
_cell.angle_alpha   90.00
_cell.angle_beta   90.00
_cell.angle_gamma   90.00
#
_symmetry.space_group_name_H-M   'P 1'
#
loop_
_entity.id
_entity.type
_entity.pdbx_description
1 polymer ?
#
loop_
_entity_poly.entity_id
_entity_poly.type
_entity_poly.pdbx_seq_one_letter_code
_entity_poly.pdbx_strand_id
1 'polypeptide(L)'
;MGDAKEFEHYKFVADKGQNPLRVDRYLQNFVEFSTRSKIQQAVKAGNVRVNDLVVKSNYKVKGNDVVTVVYDFPQEENELLPQDITIKIMYEDDDLLIVNKEAGMVVHPGFGNYDGTLVNALAFHF
;
A
#
# COMPACT_ATOMS: atom_id res chain seq x y z
N MET A 1 27.29 -10.77 8.11
CA MET A 1 26.22 -9.75 8.17
C MET A 1 25.65 -9.74 6.76
N GLY A 2 24.59 -10.51 6.52
CA GLY A 2 24.08 -10.68 5.15
C GLY A 2 23.54 -9.35 4.66
N ASP A 3 23.85 -8.98 3.42
CA ASP A 3 23.25 -7.82 2.76
C ASP A 3 21.73 -8.03 2.74
N ALA A 4 21.04 -7.36 3.67
CA ALA A 4 19.58 -7.33 3.67
C ALA A 4 19.16 -6.66 2.36
N LYS A 5 18.42 -7.39 1.54
CA LYS A 5 17.93 -6.88 0.27
C LYS A 5 16.97 -5.73 0.57
N GLU A 6 17.33 -4.53 0.15
CA GLU A 6 16.49 -3.34 0.29
C GLU A 6 15.56 -3.21 -0.91
N PHE A 7 14.31 -2.85 -0.65
CA PHE A 7 13.26 -2.65 -1.65
C PHE A 7 12.73 -1.22 -1.55
N GLU A 8 12.72 -0.51 -2.68
CA GLU A 8 12.06 0.80 -2.79
C GLU A 8 10.54 0.59 -2.85
N HIS A 9 9.82 1.08 -1.84
CA HIS A 9 8.34 1.02 -1.79
C HIS A 9 7.70 2.28 -2.36
N TYR A 10 8.38 3.42 -2.21
CA TYR A 10 7.89 4.70 -2.70
C TYR A 10 9.05 5.56 -3.18
N LYS A 11 8.80 6.31 -4.25
CA LYS A 11 9.70 7.33 -4.78
C LYS A 11 8.91 8.53 -5.25
N PHE A 12 9.22 9.68 -4.65
CA PHE A 12 8.60 10.95 -4.99
C PHE A 12 9.68 11.95 -5.34
N VAL A 13 9.48 12.68 -6.44
CA VAL A 13 10.32 13.81 -6.81
C VAL A 13 9.56 15.08 -6.45
N ALA A 14 10.12 15.89 -5.57
CA ALA A 14 9.53 17.15 -5.18
C ALA A 14 9.56 18.14 -6.35
N ASP A 15 8.39 18.71 -6.70
CA ASP A 15 8.30 19.70 -7.76
C ASP A 15 9.24 20.88 -7.52
N LYS A 16 9.71 21.50 -8.61
CA LYS A 16 10.62 22.67 -8.54
C LYS A 16 10.09 23.80 -7.63
N GLY A 17 8.77 23.94 -7.53
CA GLY A 17 8.09 24.94 -6.68
C GLY A 17 7.81 24.48 -5.24
N GLN A 18 8.25 23.30 -4.81
CA GLN A 18 8.00 22.78 -3.47
C GLN A 18 8.61 23.69 -2.40
N ASN A 19 7.72 24.35 -1.64
CA ASN A 19 8.11 25.09 -0.44
C ASN A 19 8.67 24.13 0.62
N PRO A 20 9.71 24.51 1.39
CA PRO A 20 10.31 23.65 2.41
C PRO A 20 9.28 23.07 3.38
N LEU A 21 9.02 21.77 3.28
CA LEU A 21 8.04 21.06 4.09
C LEU A 21 8.70 19.90 4.82
N ARG A 22 8.39 19.72 6.10
CA ARG A 22 8.96 18.61 6.87
C ARG A 22 8.66 17.27 6.18
N VAL A 23 9.65 16.37 6.15
CA VAL A 23 9.57 15.09 5.45
C VAL A 23 8.36 14.25 5.85
N ASP A 24 7.98 14.28 7.14
CA ASP A 24 6.79 13.57 7.61
C ASP A 24 5.49 14.14 7.02
N ARG A 25 5.37 15.47 6.91
CA ARG A 25 4.22 16.13 6.27
C ARG A 25 4.24 16.00 4.76
N TYR A 26 5.42 16.02 4.15
CA TYR A 26 5.56 15.82 2.71
C TYR A 26 5.05 14.43 2.31
N LEU A 27 5.53 13.37 2.97
CA LEU A 27 5.10 12.00 2.67
C LEU A 27 3.61 11.74 2.95
N GLN A 28 3.00 12.42 3.92
CA GLN A 28 1.55 12.31 4.17
C GLN A 28 0.67 12.73 2.98
N ASN A 29 1.20 13.54 2.06
CA ASN A 29 0.46 13.97 0.88
C ASN A 29 0.40 12.89 -0.21
N PHE A 30 1.25 11.85 -0.13
CA PHE A 30 1.43 10.87 -1.20
C PHE A 30 1.25 9.43 -0.76
N VAL A 31 1.59 9.10 0.49
CA VAL A 31 1.46 7.74 1.02
C VAL A 31 0.06 7.58 1.60
N GLU A 32 -0.86 7.09 0.78
CA GLU A 32 -2.25 6.86 1.18
C GLU A 32 -2.36 5.91 2.38
N PHE A 33 -3.40 6.11 3.20
CA PHE A 33 -3.72 5.31 4.39
C PHE A 33 -2.62 5.23 5.47
N SER A 34 -1.48 5.92 5.29
CA SER A 34 -0.42 5.97 6.29
C SER A 34 -0.66 7.07 7.32
N THR A 35 -0.57 6.70 8.59
CA THR A 35 -0.64 7.68 9.67
C THR A 35 0.67 8.46 9.79
N ARG A 36 0.58 9.71 10.26
CA ARG A 36 1.78 10.53 10.52
C ARG A 36 2.79 9.83 11.44
N SER A 37 2.27 9.12 12.46
CA SER A 37 3.09 8.38 13.42
C SER A 37 3.88 7.26 12.73
N LYS A 38 3.25 6.51 11.82
CA LYS A 38 3.91 5.45 11.03
C LYS A 38 5.05 6.02 10.18
N ILE A 39 4.83 7.14 9.50
CA ILE A 39 5.88 7.82 8.72
C ILE A 39 7.03 8.28 9.62
N GLN A 40 6.73 8.88 10.77
CA GLN A 40 7.78 9.31 11.72
C GLN A 40 8.61 8.14 12.26
N GLN A 41 7.98 6.99 12.51
CA GLN A 41 8.69 5.77 12.89
C GLN A 41 9.60 5.28 11.76
N ALA A 42 9.13 5.27 10.51
CA ALA A 42 9.95 4.91 9.35
C ALA A 42 11.17 5.84 9.20
N VAL A 43 10.99 7.15 9.38
CA VAL A 43 12.11 8.10 9.36
C VAL A 43 13.11 7.80 10.48
N LYS A 44 12.64 7.50 11.70
CA LYS A 44 13.52 7.14 12.84
C LYS A 44 14.25 5.81 12.63
N ALA A 45 13.63 4.87 11.93
CA ALA A 45 14.22 3.57 11.58
C ALA A 45 15.27 3.67 10.46
N GLY A 46 15.39 4.83 9.79
CA GLY A 46 16.32 5.02 8.68
C GLY A 46 15.75 4.62 7.31
N ASN A 47 14.46 4.31 7.25
CA ASN A 47 13.78 3.81 6.05
C ASN A 47 13.38 4.93 5.08
N VAL A 48 13.53 6.20 5.47
CA VAL A 48 13.24 7.34 4.61
C VAL A 48 14.54 8.03 4.23
N ARG A 49 14.78 8.18 2.93
CA ARG A 49 15.96 8.84 2.38
C ARG A 49 15.54 10.05 1.55
N VAL A 50 16.40 11.07 1.56
CA VAL A 50 16.29 12.21 0.64
C VAL A 50 17.61 12.34 -0.10
N ASN A 51 17.55 12.25 -1.42
CA ASN A 51 18.73 12.19 -2.30
C ASN A 51 19.71 11.09 -1.83
N ASP A 52 19.18 9.88 -1.63
CA ASP A 52 19.89 8.68 -1.18
C ASP A 52 20.51 8.73 0.23
N LEU A 53 20.26 9.80 1.00
CA LEU A 53 20.77 9.95 2.36
C LEU A 53 19.65 9.77 3.40
N VAL A 54 19.92 9.00 4.45
CA VAL A 54 19.00 8.88 5.60
C VAL A 54 18.84 10.23 6.29
N VAL A 55 17.59 10.65 6.50
CA VAL A 55 17.27 11.95 7.11
C VAL A 55 16.61 11.81 8.47
N LYS A 56 16.71 12.86 9.28
CA LYS A 56 15.96 12.98 10.55
C LYS A 56 14.56 13.54 10.30
N SER A 57 13.63 13.33 11.25
CA SER A 57 12.23 13.78 11.12
C SER A 57 12.02 15.29 10.98
N ASN A 58 13.04 16.11 11.22
CA ASN A 58 13.01 17.55 11.04
C ASN A 58 13.50 18.02 9.65
N TYR A 59 13.96 17.12 8.79
CA TYR A 59 14.38 17.45 7.43
C TYR A 59 13.23 18.11 6.67
N LYS A 60 13.54 19.17 5.92
CA LYS A 60 12.57 19.89 5.08
C LYS A 60 12.85 19.59 3.61
N VAL A 61 11.94 18.86 2.99
CA VAL A 61 11.92 18.57 1.55
C VAL A 61 11.73 19.87 0.79
N LYS A 62 12.61 20.14 -0.17
CA LYS A 62 12.62 21.31 -1.06
C LYS A 62 12.52 20.86 -2.52
N GLY A 63 12.34 21.81 -3.43
CA GLY A 63 12.22 21.49 -4.85
C GLY A 63 13.39 20.68 -5.40
N ASN A 64 13.05 19.71 -6.24
CA ASN A 64 13.93 18.71 -6.86
C ASN A 64 14.53 17.67 -5.92
N ASP A 65 14.20 17.67 -4.63
CA ASP A 65 14.58 16.56 -3.75
C ASP A 65 13.89 15.26 -4.21
N VAL A 66 14.65 14.16 -4.21
CA VAL A 66 14.13 12.82 -4.42
C VAL A 66 13.94 12.16 -3.06
N VAL A 67 12.69 11.91 -2.68
CA VAL A 67 12.33 11.27 -1.41
C VAL A 67 11.97 9.82 -1.66
N THR A 68 12.71 8.89 -1.06
CA THR A 68 12.44 7.45 -1.17
C THR A 68 12.11 6.85 0.19
N VAL A 69 11.26 5.83 0.17
CA VAL A 69 10.96 4.97 1.31
C VAL A 69 11.39 3.55 0.98
N VAL A 70 12.28 3.00 1.79
CA VAL A 70 12.97 1.75 1.55
C VAL A 70 12.78 0.83 2.75
N TYR A 71 12.39 -0.42 2.50
CA TYR A 71 12.24 -1.45 3.53
C TYR A 71 13.06 -2.70 3.17
N ASP A 72 13.26 -3.58 4.15
CA ASP A 72 13.96 -4.86 4.03
C ASP A 72 13.05 -6.01 3.57
N PHE A 73 11.79 -5.70 3.27
CA PHE A 73 10.82 -6.62 2.68
C PHE A 73 10.29 -6.04 1.37
N PRO A 74 9.91 -6.88 0.40
CA PRO A 74 9.33 -6.42 -0.86
C PRO A 74 8.02 -5.67 -0.63
N GLN A 75 7.64 -4.82 -1.57
CA GLN A 75 6.31 -4.24 -1.57
C GLN A 75 5.28 -5.36 -1.71
N GLU A 76 4.30 -5.42 -0.82
CA GLU A 76 3.17 -6.34 -0.96
C GLU A 76 2.29 -5.86 -2.12
N GLU A 77 2.16 -6.70 -3.14
CA GLU A 77 1.17 -6.52 -4.18
C GLU A 77 -0.17 -6.97 -3.61
N ASN A 78 -1.10 -6.04 -3.42
CA ASN A 78 -2.50 -6.36 -3.08
C ASN A 78 -3.24 -6.82 -4.34
N GLU A 79 -2.70 -7.85 -4.99
CA GLU A 79 -3.31 -8.42 -6.18
C GLU A 79 -4.54 -9.25 -5.79
N LEU A 80 -5.67 -8.98 -6.43
CA LEU A 80 -6.86 -9.81 -6.30
C LEU A 80 -6.70 -11.05 -7.17
N LEU A 81 -6.23 -12.15 -6.58
CA LEU A 81 -6.10 -13.42 -7.28
C LEU A 81 -7.47 -14.13 -7.36
N PRO A 82 -7.88 -14.62 -8.56
CA PRO A 82 -9.03 -15.50 -8.72
C PRO A 82 -8.88 -16.79 -7.91
N GLN A 83 -9.93 -17.21 -7.22
CA GLN A 83 -9.93 -18.47 -6.45
C GLN A 83 -11.19 -19.28 -6.71
N ASP A 84 -11.02 -20.58 -6.98
CA ASP A 84 -12.11 -21.53 -7.17
C ASP A 84 -12.83 -21.82 -5.84
N ILE A 85 -13.71 -20.90 -5.44
CA ILE A 85 -14.51 -20.94 -4.21
C ILE A 85 -15.97 -21.02 -4.63
N THR A 86 -16.65 -22.09 -4.21
CA THR A 86 -18.08 -22.26 -4.53
C THR A 86 -18.93 -21.16 -3.88
N ILE A 87 -19.72 -20.46 -4.70
CA ILE A 87 -20.68 -19.45 -4.27
C ILE A 87 -22.09 -19.82 -4.69
N LYS A 88 -23.08 -19.50 -3.85
CA LYS A 88 -24.48 -19.81 -4.12
C LYS A 88 -25.15 -18.66 -4.87
N ILE A 89 -25.21 -18.79 -6.19
CA ILE A 89 -25.86 -17.83 -7.08
C ILE A 89 -27.37 -18.10 -7.09
N MET A 90 -28.15 -17.10 -6.72
CA MET A 90 -29.62 -17.16 -6.72
C MET A 90 -30.21 -16.63 -8.03
N TYR A 91 -29.49 -15.74 -8.71
CA TYR A 91 -29.85 -15.11 -9.98
C TYR A 91 -28.60 -14.54 -10.65
N GLU A 92 -28.50 -14.64 -11.96
CA GLU A 92 -27.44 -14.06 -12.79
C GLU A 92 -28.01 -13.70 -14.17
N ASP A 93 -27.71 -12.50 -14.63
CA ASP A 93 -27.90 -12.05 -16.02
C ASP A 93 -26.67 -11.24 -16.49
N ASP A 94 -26.75 -10.67 -17.70
CA ASP A 94 -25.65 -9.92 -18.32
C ASP A 94 -25.26 -8.65 -17.53
N ASP A 95 -26.13 -8.15 -16.65
CA ASP A 95 -25.97 -6.88 -15.94
C ASP A 95 -25.84 -7.04 -14.41
N LEU A 96 -26.41 -8.10 -13.81
CA LEU A 96 -26.47 -8.28 -12.36
C LEU A 96 -26.35 -9.73 -11.89
N LEU A 97 -25.77 -9.88 -10.69
CA LEU A 97 -25.62 -11.15 -9.98
C LEU A 97 -26.17 -11.03 -8.56
N ILE A 98 -27.01 -11.97 -8.12
CA ILE A 98 -27.48 -12.10 -6.74
C ILE A 98 -26.84 -13.33 -6.11
N VAL A 99 -25.94 -13.12 -5.15
CA VAL A 99 -25.27 -14.20 -4.41
C VAL A 99 -25.83 -14.30 -2.99
N ASN A 100 -26.21 -15.50 -2.58
CA ASN A 100 -26.50 -15.83 -1.20
C ASN A 100 -25.21 -16.33 -0.53
N LYS A 101 -24.40 -15.40 0.01
CA LYS A 101 -23.12 -15.75 0.63
C LYS A 101 -23.33 -16.49 1.96
N GLU A 102 -22.50 -17.49 2.23
CA GLU A 102 -22.51 -18.20 3.51
C GLU A 102 -22.12 -17.29 4.68
N ALA A 103 -22.59 -17.64 5.88
CA ALA A 103 -22.19 -16.95 7.10
C ALA A 103 -20.69 -17.14 7.34
N GLY A 104 -20.00 -16.07 7.73
CA GLY A 104 -18.54 -16.08 7.92
C GLY A 104 -17.72 -15.81 6.66
N MET A 105 -18.31 -15.86 5.46
CA MET A 105 -17.61 -15.44 4.23
C MET A 105 -17.41 -13.92 4.21
N VAL A 106 -16.15 -13.50 4.09
CA VAL A 106 -15.74 -12.11 3.91
C VAL A 106 -16.05 -11.66 2.49
N VAL A 107 -16.54 -10.44 2.32
CA VAL A 107 -16.97 -9.94 1.01
C VAL A 107 -15.78 -9.48 0.16
N HIS A 108 -14.96 -8.59 0.69
CA HIS A 108 -13.84 -7.96 -0.02
C HIS A 108 -12.54 -8.14 0.77
N PRO A 109 -11.39 -8.34 0.11
CA PRO A 109 -10.10 -8.40 0.78
C PRO A 109 -9.85 -7.20 1.68
N GLY A 110 -9.24 -7.43 2.83
CA GLY A 110 -8.95 -6.38 3.79
C GLY A 110 -7.99 -6.85 4.86
N PHE A 111 -7.67 -5.95 5.79
CA PHE A 111 -6.72 -6.25 6.85
C PHE A 111 -7.17 -7.49 7.65
N GLY A 112 -6.33 -8.52 7.66
CA GLY A 112 -6.60 -9.81 8.32
C GLY A 112 -7.40 -10.83 7.49
N ASN A 113 -7.88 -10.46 6.30
CA ASN A 113 -8.56 -11.35 5.34
C ASN A 113 -8.18 -10.93 3.91
N TYR A 114 -6.96 -11.25 3.49
CA TYR A 114 -6.40 -10.77 2.21
C TYR A 114 -6.86 -11.59 0.99
N ASP A 115 -7.35 -12.80 1.21
CA ASP A 115 -7.86 -13.71 0.21
C ASP A 115 -9.04 -14.54 0.76
N GLY A 116 -9.53 -15.52 0.00
CA GLY A 116 -10.64 -16.37 0.42
C GLY A 116 -11.99 -15.64 0.50
N THR A 117 -12.10 -14.48 -0.15
CA THR A 117 -13.28 -13.62 -0.08
C THR A 117 -14.26 -13.86 -1.23
N LEU A 118 -15.48 -13.34 -1.12
CA LEU A 118 -16.47 -13.38 -2.21
C LEU A 118 -15.92 -12.75 -3.49
N VAL A 119 -15.17 -11.66 -3.40
CA VAL A 119 -14.58 -11.00 -4.57
C VAL A 119 -13.52 -11.88 -5.24
N ASN A 120 -12.76 -12.69 -4.48
CA ASN A 120 -11.83 -13.69 -5.06
C ASN A 120 -12.59 -14.79 -5.83
N ALA A 121 -13.73 -15.23 -5.28
CA ALA A 121 -14.60 -16.21 -5.94
C ALA A 121 -15.21 -15.66 -7.23
N LEU A 122 -15.70 -14.41 -7.19
CA LEU A 122 -16.26 -13.73 -8.36
C LEU A 122 -15.21 -13.50 -9.44
N ALA A 123 -13.97 -13.17 -9.07
CA ALA A 123 -12.87 -13.04 -10.02
C ALA A 123 -12.47 -14.37 -10.70
N PHE A 124 -12.89 -15.53 -10.16
CA PHE A 124 -12.71 -16.83 -10.81
C PHE A 124 -13.90 -17.24 -11.66
N HIS A 125 -15.11 -16.83 -11.28
CA HIS A 125 -16.34 -17.13 -12.01
C HIS A 125 -16.44 -16.36 -13.34
N PHE A 126 -15.78 -15.20 -13.46
CA PHE A 126 -15.71 -14.36 -14.67
C PHE A 126 -14.31 -14.33 -15.26
#